data_AF-A0A2C9D112-F1
#
_entry.id   AF-A0A2C9D112-F1
#
_cell.length_a   1.000
_cell.length_b   1.000
_cell.length_c   1.000
_cell.angle_alpha   90.00
_cell.angle_beta   90.00
_cell.angle_gamma   90.00
#
_symmetry.space_group_name_H-M   'P 1'
#
loop_
_entity.id
_entity.type
_entity.pdbx_description
1 polymer ?
#
loop_
_entity_poly.entity_id
_entity_poly.type
_entity_poly.pdbx_seq_one_letter_code
_entity_poly.pdbx_strand_id
1 'polypeptide(L)'
;MSVPEGYSIHRVDLDAAVEPVAVESNRKGVALEVFRGPRPVGFLMAAHPAGTVLSAEAISDWIRRDIPEEWSSQPISRQTNIGPMPTVTIVICTKDHPDLLKRCLEGIGRLVVAPEDPRPEILVIDNASSTDETRRVAEAFEGVRCVREEKKGLNFARNRALKEARGEILAFIDDDAVPDIHWLGGLRQAWSLQPEAGAFAGQTLPYCLDTEAQVLVESIGGFRKGFLPIVFGRQYAPQPLYPVATIFGNGCNMAFRVDVMRALGGFDTALDMGAALPGGGDLDALYRVARNGHDVVYEPQMLMRHEHRPDMAGLRRQVRKSWGMGCMAFLVKIRDDDPEMSDKARLFIHWWMRSMIAQLRPFSKAKLEMPWRLMLLQFIGAATALTGTYRRSQKLAAEIAAATGGNGD
;
A
#
# COMPACT_ATOMS: atom_id res chain seq x y z
N MET A 1 3.62 -7.73 -35.46
CA MET A 1 3.22 -8.34 -34.17
C MET A 1 3.82 -7.48 -33.08
N SER A 2 3.01 -6.98 -32.14
CA SER A 2 3.51 -6.22 -30.99
C SER A 2 4.49 -7.09 -30.21
N VAL A 3 5.61 -6.53 -29.78
CA VAL A 3 6.55 -7.23 -28.91
C VAL A 3 5.79 -7.60 -27.64
N PRO A 4 5.80 -8.86 -27.18
CA PRO A 4 5.24 -9.22 -25.88
C PRO A 4 5.87 -8.31 -24.83
N GLU A 5 5.13 -7.69 -23.91
CA GLU A 5 5.72 -6.80 -22.89
C GLU A 5 5.43 -7.25 -21.46
N GLY A 6 4.24 -7.80 -21.23
CA GLY A 6 3.76 -8.18 -19.92
C GLY A 6 3.88 -9.66 -19.55
N TYR A 7 3.43 -9.98 -18.34
CA TYR A 7 3.36 -11.32 -17.76
C TYR A 7 1.88 -11.65 -17.47
N SER A 8 1.50 -12.92 -17.59
CA SER A 8 0.18 -13.36 -17.11
C SER A 8 0.27 -13.75 -15.64
N ILE A 9 -0.76 -13.42 -14.86
CA ILE A 9 -0.86 -13.74 -13.43
C ILE A 9 -1.75 -14.97 -13.28
N HIS A 10 -1.26 -15.99 -12.58
CA HIS A 10 -1.98 -17.24 -12.32
C HIS A 10 -2.03 -17.52 -10.83
N ARG A 11 -3.19 -17.95 -10.34
CA ARG A 11 -3.35 -18.38 -8.95
C ARG A 11 -3.08 -19.88 -8.84
N VAL A 12 -2.26 -20.27 -7.87
CA VAL A 12 -2.00 -21.67 -7.51
C VAL A 12 -2.41 -21.88 -6.05
N ASP A 13 -3.35 -22.78 -5.79
CA ASP A 13 -3.72 -23.19 -4.44
C ASP A 13 -3.00 -24.50 -4.09
N LEU A 14 -2.19 -24.47 -3.03
CA LEU A 14 -1.42 -25.62 -2.57
C LEU A 14 -2.29 -26.75 -2.01
N ASP A 15 -3.55 -26.46 -1.69
CA ASP A 15 -4.52 -27.47 -1.24
C ASP A 15 -5.32 -28.09 -2.40
N ALA A 16 -5.06 -27.66 -3.64
CA ALA A 16 -5.69 -28.17 -4.86
C ALA A 16 -4.66 -28.80 -5.81
N ALA A 17 -5.15 -29.48 -6.86
CA ALA A 17 -4.28 -29.94 -7.93
C ALA A 17 -3.67 -28.75 -8.67
N VAL A 18 -2.35 -28.78 -8.88
CA VAL A 18 -1.65 -27.76 -9.67
C VAL A 18 -1.92 -28.02 -11.15
N GLU A 19 -2.48 -27.04 -11.84
CA GLU A 19 -2.75 -27.13 -13.27
C GLU A 19 -1.57 -26.59 -14.10
N PRO A 20 -1.30 -27.14 -15.30
CA PRO A 20 -0.32 -26.58 -16.23
C PRO A 20 -0.66 -25.15 -16.65
N VAL A 21 0.36 -24.32 -16.84
CA VAL A 21 0.21 -22.92 -17.26
C VAL A 21 0.87 -22.69 -18.61
N ALA A 22 0.09 -22.22 -19.58
CA ALA A 22 0.61 -21.80 -20.88
C ALA A 22 0.94 -20.31 -20.88
N VAL A 23 2.13 -19.97 -21.40
CA VAL A 23 2.53 -18.58 -21.65
C VAL A 23 1.84 -18.12 -22.93
N GLU A 24 0.89 -17.20 -22.79
CA GLU A 24 0.16 -16.62 -23.93
C GLU A 24 1.13 -16.02 -24.96
N SER A 25 0.74 -16.02 -26.24
CA SER A 25 1.58 -15.58 -27.35
C SER A 25 2.00 -14.11 -27.28
N ASN A 26 1.27 -13.29 -26.52
CA ASN A 26 1.51 -11.87 -26.27
C ASN A 26 2.20 -11.59 -24.91
N ARG A 27 2.64 -12.62 -24.18
CA ARG A 27 3.30 -12.48 -22.86
C ARG A 27 4.77 -12.89 -22.92
N LYS A 28 5.59 -12.27 -22.05
CA LYS A 28 7.03 -12.53 -21.86
C LYS A 28 7.32 -13.49 -20.70
N GLY A 29 6.31 -13.86 -19.92
CA GLY A 29 6.50 -14.66 -18.73
C GLY A 29 5.23 -14.85 -17.94
N VAL A 30 5.41 -15.42 -16.75
CA VAL A 30 4.34 -15.83 -15.84
C VAL A 30 4.65 -15.32 -14.45
N ALA A 31 3.62 -14.85 -13.76
CA ALA A 31 3.61 -14.64 -12.33
C ALA A 31 2.65 -15.63 -11.68
N LEU A 32 3.07 -16.24 -10.56
CA LEU A 32 2.27 -17.14 -9.75
C LEU A 32 1.93 -16.45 -8.43
N GLU A 33 0.65 -16.23 -8.16
CA GLU A 33 0.17 -15.96 -6.81
C GLU A 33 -0.10 -17.31 -6.12
N VAL A 34 0.65 -17.62 -5.08
CA VAL A 34 0.57 -18.92 -4.42
C VAL A 34 -0.22 -18.78 -3.12
N PHE A 35 -1.22 -19.62 -2.95
CA PHE A 35 -2.16 -19.59 -1.84
C PHE A 35 -2.23 -20.95 -1.15
N ARG A 36 -2.71 -20.93 0.09
CA ARG A 36 -3.27 -22.10 0.76
C ARG A 36 -4.68 -21.72 1.24
N GLY A 37 -5.70 -22.15 0.51
CA GLY A 37 -7.06 -21.65 0.69
C GLY A 37 -7.14 -20.12 0.53
N PRO A 38 -7.63 -19.36 1.54
CA PRO A 38 -7.74 -17.90 1.46
C PRO A 38 -6.42 -17.17 1.78
N ARG A 39 -5.37 -17.86 2.26
CA ARG A 39 -4.13 -17.23 2.71
C ARG A 39 -3.10 -17.17 1.57
N PRO A 40 -2.59 -15.99 1.21
CA PRO A 40 -1.45 -15.90 0.29
C PRO A 40 -0.17 -16.36 1.01
N VAL A 41 0.61 -17.22 0.35
CA VAL A 41 1.85 -17.81 0.89
C VAL A 41 3.07 -17.54 0.01
N GLY A 42 2.89 -16.94 -1.17
CA GLY A 42 4.01 -16.57 -2.02
C GLY A 42 3.60 -15.82 -3.27
N PHE A 43 4.60 -15.20 -3.90
CA PHE A 43 4.48 -14.61 -5.23
C PHE A 43 5.78 -14.88 -5.98
N LEU A 44 5.68 -15.51 -7.14
CA LEU A 44 6.80 -15.85 -8.00
C LEU A 44 6.61 -15.20 -9.36
N MET A 45 7.68 -14.76 -10.00
CA MET A 45 7.61 -14.15 -11.33
C MET A 45 8.87 -14.46 -12.13
N ALA A 46 8.72 -15.03 -13.33
CA ALA A 46 9.83 -15.41 -14.18
C ALA A 46 9.50 -15.27 -15.68
N ALA A 47 10.52 -14.88 -16.44
CA ALA A 47 10.43 -14.83 -17.89
C ALA A 47 10.38 -16.25 -18.47
N HIS A 48 9.48 -16.46 -19.41
CA HIS A 48 9.36 -17.70 -20.16
C HIS A 48 9.04 -17.38 -21.63
N PRO A 49 9.63 -18.11 -22.60
CA PRO A 49 9.33 -17.87 -24.01
C PRO A 49 7.83 -18.00 -24.29
N ALA A 50 7.30 -17.13 -25.14
CA ALA A 50 5.90 -17.19 -25.57
C ALA A 50 5.57 -18.58 -26.15
N GLY A 51 4.42 -19.14 -25.78
CA GLY A 51 4.01 -20.49 -26.16
C GLY A 51 4.61 -21.63 -25.31
N THR A 52 5.48 -21.31 -24.34
CA THR A 52 5.94 -22.32 -23.35
C THR A 52 4.75 -22.82 -22.54
N VAL A 53 4.71 -24.11 -22.24
CA VAL A 53 3.77 -24.69 -21.28
C VAL A 53 4.55 -25.19 -20.08
N LEU A 54 4.30 -24.60 -18.92
CA LEU A 54 4.83 -25.05 -17.64
C LEU A 54 3.95 -26.21 -17.16
N SER A 55 4.53 -27.40 -17.01
CA SER A 55 3.82 -28.54 -16.45
C SER A 55 3.50 -28.32 -14.97
N ALA A 56 2.50 -29.04 -14.45
CA ALA A 56 2.17 -29.04 -13.03
C ALA A 56 3.38 -29.37 -12.14
N GLU A 57 4.23 -30.30 -12.59
CA GLU A 57 5.47 -30.69 -11.89
C GLU A 57 6.50 -29.54 -11.89
N ALA A 58 6.72 -28.87 -13.02
CA ALA A 58 7.63 -27.73 -13.10
C ALA A 58 7.17 -26.55 -12.24
N ILE A 59 5.86 -26.30 -12.16
CA ILE A 59 5.27 -25.28 -11.27
C ILE A 59 5.49 -25.67 -9.81
N SER A 60 5.22 -26.92 -9.45
CA SER A 60 5.42 -27.44 -8.10
C SER A 60 6.88 -27.36 -7.66
N ASP A 61 7.82 -27.68 -8.54
CA ASP A 61 9.26 -27.55 -8.31
C ASP A 61 9.69 -26.10 -8.13
N TRP A 62 9.14 -25.19 -8.95
CA TRP A 62 9.39 -23.76 -8.82
C TRP A 62 8.94 -23.24 -7.45
N ILE A 63 7.73 -23.61 -7.03
CA ILE A 63 7.17 -23.28 -5.72
C ILE A 63 8.07 -23.80 -4.59
N ARG A 64 8.43 -25.09 -4.61
CA ARG A 64 9.27 -25.70 -3.56
C ARG A 64 10.65 -25.07 -3.45
N ARG A 65 11.21 -24.60 -4.58
CA ARG A 65 12.54 -23.99 -4.61
C ARG A 65 12.54 -22.56 -4.08
N ASP A 66 11.54 -21.76 -4.44
CA ASP A 66 11.60 -20.31 -4.27
C ASP A 66 10.63 -19.78 -3.17
N ILE A 67 9.66 -20.57 -2.70
CA ILE A 67 8.81 -20.21 -1.56
C ILE A 67 9.32 -20.89 -0.28
N PRO A 68 9.73 -20.13 0.75
CA PRO A 68 10.14 -20.69 2.03
C PRO A 68 9.09 -21.64 2.63
N GLU A 69 9.54 -22.79 3.14
CA GLU A 69 8.67 -23.78 3.77
C GLU A 69 7.88 -23.19 4.94
N GLU A 70 8.46 -22.25 5.69
CA GLU A 70 7.76 -21.52 6.76
C GLU A 70 6.49 -20.80 6.26
N TRP A 71 6.49 -20.25 5.04
CA TRP A 71 5.32 -19.52 4.52
C TRP A 71 4.23 -20.50 4.11
N SER A 72 4.62 -21.59 3.45
CA SER A 72 3.69 -22.60 2.95
C SER A 72 3.16 -23.50 4.06
N SER A 73 3.96 -23.86 5.07
CA SER A 73 3.63 -24.88 6.09
C SER A 73 2.83 -24.38 7.29
N GLN A 74 2.71 -23.07 7.53
CA GLN A 74 1.99 -22.59 8.72
C GLN A 74 0.55 -23.12 8.75
N PRO A 75 0.10 -23.69 9.89
CA PRO A 75 -1.28 -24.11 10.05
C PRO A 75 -2.20 -22.91 9.88
N ILE A 76 -3.35 -23.10 9.23
CA ILE A 76 -4.39 -22.08 9.15
C ILE A 76 -4.92 -21.87 10.56
N SER A 77 -4.34 -20.94 11.30
CA SER A 77 -4.76 -20.58 12.65
C SER A 77 -6.10 -19.87 12.55
N ARG A 78 -7.18 -20.64 12.64
CA ARG A 78 -8.54 -20.13 12.83
C ARG A 78 -8.69 -19.69 14.29
N GLN A 79 -8.07 -18.58 14.67
CA GLN A 79 -8.46 -17.92 15.93
C GLN A 79 -9.86 -17.35 15.74
N THR A 80 -10.84 -18.20 15.99
CA THR A 80 -12.27 -17.96 15.78
C THR A 80 -12.98 -17.43 17.02
N ASN A 81 -12.23 -17.21 18.11
CA ASN A 81 -12.81 -17.06 19.44
C ASN A 81 -12.67 -15.66 20.04
N ILE A 82 -12.39 -14.67 19.22
CA ILE A 82 -12.52 -13.26 19.60
C ILE A 82 -13.85 -12.83 18.99
N GLY A 83 -14.67 -12.09 19.75
CA GLY A 83 -16.08 -11.84 19.44
C GLY A 83 -16.35 -11.14 18.09
N PRO A 84 -17.49 -10.45 17.93
CA PRO A 84 -17.76 -9.75 16.67
C PRO A 84 -16.65 -8.72 16.40
N MET A 85 -16.32 -8.55 15.12
CA MET A 85 -15.43 -7.47 14.69
C MET A 85 -15.98 -6.10 15.09
N PRO A 86 -15.12 -5.12 15.39
CA PRO A 86 -15.54 -3.73 15.48
C PRO A 86 -16.17 -3.29 14.15
N THR A 87 -17.03 -2.27 14.20
CA THR A 87 -17.62 -1.70 13.00
C THR A 87 -16.54 -1.09 12.09
N VAL A 88 -16.62 -1.32 10.77
CA VAL A 88 -15.61 -0.87 9.80
C VAL A 88 -16.22 0.14 8.82
N THR A 89 -15.53 1.27 8.60
CA THR A 89 -15.76 2.15 7.45
C THR A 89 -14.64 1.93 6.44
N ILE A 90 -14.97 1.39 5.26
CA ILE A 90 -14.06 1.29 4.12
C ILE A 90 -14.09 2.63 3.38
N VAL A 91 -12.91 3.23 3.21
CA VAL A 91 -12.73 4.56 2.64
C VAL A 91 -11.98 4.49 1.33
N ILE A 92 -12.51 5.19 0.32
CA ILE A 92 -11.86 5.41 -0.97
C ILE A 92 -11.73 6.91 -1.18
N CYS A 93 -10.50 7.42 -1.15
CA CYS A 93 -10.20 8.81 -1.51
C CYS A 93 -9.84 8.85 -2.99
N THR A 94 -10.56 9.63 -3.79
CA THR A 94 -10.38 9.64 -5.24
C THR A 94 -10.49 11.06 -5.80
N LYS A 95 -9.87 11.30 -6.95
CA LYS A 95 -9.94 12.57 -7.67
C LYS A 95 -9.81 12.33 -9.17
N ASP A 96 -10.85 12.68 -9.93
CA ASP A 96 -10.90 12.59 -11.39
C ASP A 96 -10.59 11.18 -11.96
N HIS A 97 -10.92 10.11 -11.22
CA HIS A 97 -10.70 8.71 -11.64
C HIS A 97 -11.97 7.85 -11.61
N PRO A 98 -13.04 8.22 -12.32
CA PRO A 98 -14.33 7.50 -12.26
C PRO A 98 -14.22 6.01 -12.62
N ASP A 99 -13.41 5.64 -13.62
CA ASP A 99 -13.27 4.25 -14.05
C ASP A 99 -12.53 3.37 -13.02
N LEU A 100 -11.49 3.93 -12.39
CA LEU A 100 -10.75 3.24 -11.32
C LEU A 100 -11.64 3.08 -10.08
N LEU A 101 -12.35 4.14 -9.69
CA LEU A 101 -13.33 4.09 -8.60
C LEU A 101 -14.38 3.00 -8.85
N LYS A 102 -14.96 2.94 -10.06
CA LYS A 102 -15.95 1.92 -10.41
C LYS A 102 -15.40 0.52 -10.19
N ARG A 103 -14.19 0.24 -10.70
CA ARG A 103 -13.53 -1.06 -10.54
C ARG A 103 -13.26 -1.39 -9.07
N CYS A 104 -12.82 -0.43 -8.28
CA CYS A 104 -12.59 -0.59 -6.85
C CYS A 104 -13.90 -0.95 -6.12
N LEU A 105 -15.00 -0.22 -6.39
CA LEU A 105 -16.31 -0.48 -5.81
C LEU A 105 -16.89 -1.84 -6.23
N GLU A 106 -16.69 -2.28 -7.48
CA GLU A 106 -17.05 -3.63 -7.92
C GLU A 106 -16.29 -4.72 -7.15
N GLY A 107 -15.02 -4.48 -6.82
CA GLY A 107 -14.23 -5.35 -5.95
C GLY A 107 -14.76 -5.41 -4.53
N ILE A 108 -15.06 -4.25 -3.94
CA ILE A 108 -15.63 -4.13 -2.59
C ILE A 108 -16.99 -4.84 -2.51
N GLY A 109 -17.82 -4.74 -3.55
CA GLY A 109 -19.12 -5.43 -3.62
C GLY A 109 -19.05 -6.96 -3.60
N ARG A 110 -17.85 -7.55 -3.78
CA ARG A 110 -17.61 -9.00 -3.74
C ARG A 110 -17.00 -9.50 -2.44
N LEU A 111 -16.76 -8.62 -1.47
CA LEU A 111 -16.18 -8.99 -0.19
C LEU A 111 -17.08 -9.98 0.55
N VAL A 112 -16.45 -11.04 1.08
CA VAL A 112 -17.11 -11.99 1.98
C VAL A 112 -17.09 -11.39 3.39
N VAL A 113 -18.29 -11.17 3.94
CA VAL A 113 -18.50 -10.72 5.33
C VAL A 113 -18.96 -11.92 6.16
N ALA A 114 -18.33 -12.18 7.29
CA ALA A 114 -18.74 -13.25 8.19
C ALA A 114 -20.15 -12.94 8.76
N PRO A 115 -21.05 -13.93 8.89
CA PRO A 115 -22.43 -13.69 9.34
C PRO A 115 -22.55 -12.97 10.70
N GLU A 116 -21.58 -13.20 11.59
CA GLU A 116 -21.49 -12.59 12.92
C GLU A 116 -20.93 -11.16 12.92
N ASP A 117 -20.32 -10.71 11.83
CA ASP A 117 -19.67 -9.41 11.74
C ASP A 117 -20.62 -8.33 11.19
N PRO A 118 -20.49 -7.09 11.68
CA PRO A 118 -21.26 -5.97 11.13
C PRO A 118 -20.88 -5.73 9.67
N ARG A 119 -21.87 -5.41 8.83
CA ARG A 119 -21.59 -4.97 7.46
C ARG A 119 -20.77 -3.67 7.49
N PRO A 120 -19.73 -3.55 6.65
CA PRO A 120 -18.94 -2.33 6.59
C PRO A 120 -19.74 -1.18 5.98
N GLU A 121 -19.50 0.04 6.46
CA GLU A 121 -19.85 1.27 5.75
C GLU A 121 -18.89 1.44 4.57
N ILE A 122 -19.40 1.86 3.40
CA ILE A 122 -18.56 2.24 2.25
C ILE A 122 -18.65 3.75 2.07
N LEU A 123 -17.51 4.43 2.18
CA LEU A 123 -17.40 5.89 2.13
C LEU A 123 -16.41 6.30 1.03
N VAL A 124 -16.91 6.98 0.01
CA VAL A 124 -16.09 7.63 -1.02
C VAL A 124 -15.88 9.09 -0.62
N ILE A 125 -14.63 9.54 -0.60
CA ILE A 125 -14.27 10.94 -0.51
C ILE A 125 -13.82 11.44 -1.88
N ASP A 126 -14.66 12.26 -2.51
CA ASP A 126 -14.30 12.98 -3.73
C ASP A 126 -13.42 14.19 -3.37
N ASN A 127 -12.12 14.10 -3.69
CA ASN A 127 -11.13 15.12 -3.34
C ASN A 127 -11.00 16.19 -4.43
N ALA A 128 -12.00 17.07 -4.48
CA ALA A 128 -12.04 18.20 -5.39
C ALA A 128 -11.85 17.79 -6.86
N SER A 129 -12.59 16.76 -7.29
CA SER A 129 -12.73 16.43 -8.71
C SER A 129 -13.22 17.64 -9.50
N SER A 130 -12.76 17.71 -10.74
CA SER A 130 -13.07 18.76 -11.70
C SER A 130 -14.50 18.68 -12.25
N THR A 131 -15.13 17.50 -12.15
CA THR A 131 -16.48 17.21 -12.63
C THR A 131 -17.24 16.36 -11.61
N ASP A 132 -18.56 16.21 -11.79
CA ASP A 132 -19.41 15.38 -10.93
C ASP A 132 -19.36 13.87 -11.29
N GLU A 133 -18.56 13.46 -12.28
CA GLU A 133 -18.52 12.06 -12.74
C GLU A 133 -18.13 11.08 -11.62
N THR A 134 -17.15 11.43 -10.79
CA THR A 134 -16.74 10.65 -9.61
C THR A 134 -17.93 10.39 -8.68
N ARG A 135 -18.71 11.45 -8.40
CA ARG A 135 -19.89 11.37 -7.54
C ARG A 135 -20.96 10.48 -8.16
N ARG A 136 -21.25 10.64 -9.44
CA ARG A 136 -22.26 9.82 -10.16
C ARG A 136 -21.89 8.35 -10.15
N VAL A 137 -20.61 8.02 -10.35
CA VAL A 137 -20.13 6.63 -10.24
C VAL A 137 -20.34 6.09 -8.85
N ALA A 138 -19.97 6.83 -7.79
CA ALA A 138 -20.16 6.37 -6.41
C ALA A 138 -21.64 6.14 -6.07
N GLU A 139 -22.51 7.08 -6.40
CA GLU A 139 -23.95 7.03 -6.10
C GLU A 139 -24.70 5.94 -6.90
N ALA A 140 -24.10 5.38 -7.95
CA ALA A 140 -24.67 4.25 -8.70
C ALA A 140 -24.58 2.91 -7.95
N PHE A 141 -23.78 2.82 -6.88
CA PHE A 141 -23.64 1.62 -6.06
C PHE A 141 -24.51 1.75 -4.79
N GLU A 142 -25.37 0.78 -4.55
CA GLU A 142 -26.24 0.75 -3.38
C GLU A 142 -25.43 0.72 -2.07
N GLY A 143 -25.81 1.55 -1.10
CA GLY A 143 -25.16 1.62 0.20
C GLY A 143 -23.83 2.38 0.24
N VAL A 144 -23.37 2.93 -0.89
CA VAL A 144 -22.17 3.77 -0.95
C VAL A 144 -22.51 5.22 -0.61
N ARG A 145 -21.79 5.80 0.35
CA ARG A 145 -21.90 7.21 0.69
C ARG A 145 -20.76 7.99 0.03
N CYS A 146 -21.08 9.06 -0.67
CA CYS A 146 -20.09 9.96 -1.28
C CYS A 146 -20.08 11.32 -0.58
N VAL A 147 -18.91 11.79 -0.17
CA VAL A 147 -18.71 13.11 0.46
C VAL A 147 -17.60 13.85 -0.27
N ARG A 148 -17.84 15.13 -0.58
CA ARG A 148 -16.86 15.98 -1.23
C ARG A 148 -15.93 16.65 -0.21
N GLU A 149 -14.64 16.65 -0.49
CA GLU A 149 -13.62 17.45 0.19
C GLU A 149 -13.04 18.47 -0.80
N GLU A 150 -13.30 19.76 -0.54
CA GLU A 150 -12.91 20.85 -1.44
C GLU A 150 -11.40 21.15 -1.40
N LYS A 151 -10.72 20.82 -0.30
CA LYS A 151 -9.28 21.03 -0.15
C LYS A 151 -8.52 19.94 -0.88
N LYS A 152 -7.89 20.29 -2.00
CA LYS A 152 -7.03 19.38 -2.78
C LYS A 152 -5.88 18.86 -1.92
N GLY A 153 -5.73 17.54 -1.87
CA GLY A 153 -4.68 16.82 -1.16
C GLY A 153 -5.23 15.57 -0.48
N LEU A 154 -4.52 14.45 -0.64
CA LEU A 154 -5.03 13.14 -0.18
C LEU A 154 -5.24 13.12 1.34
N ASN A 155 -4.36 13.76 2.11
CA ASN A 155 -4.53 13.82 3.57
C ASN A 155 -5.66 14.75 4.02
N PHE A 156 -6.06 15.74 3.21
CA PHE A 156 -7.33 16.45 3.47
C PHE A 156 -8.51 15.49 3.30
N ALA A 157 -8.53 14.69 2.23
CA ALA A 157 -9.56 13.69 2.00
C ALA A 157 -9.59 12.61 3.09
N ARG A 158 -8.44 12.08 3.51
CA ARG A 158 -8.35 11.11 4.62
C ARG A 158 -8.83 11.71 5.95
N ASN A 159 -8.52 12.97 6.21
CA ASN A 159 -9.04 13.68 7.39
C ASN A 159 -10.54 13.95 7.30
N ARG A 160 -11.08 14.20 6.10
CA ARG A 160 -12.53 14.25 5.90
C ARG A 160 -13.15 12.90 6.20
N ALA A 161 -12.57 11.81 5.71
CA ALA A 161 -13.04 10.46 6.02
C ALA A 161 -13.05 10.18 7.53
N LEU A 162 -12.00 10.56 8.27
CA LEU A 162 -11.93 10.38 9.72
C LEU A 162 -13.05 11.12 10.50
N LYS A 163 -13.48 12.27 9.98
CA LYS A 163 -14.61 13.03 10.54
C LYS A 163 -15.96 12.40 10.22
N GLU A 164 -16.09 11.86 9.01
CA GLU A 164 -17.33 11.33 8.47
C GLU A 164 -17.61 9.88 8.87
N ALA A 165 -16.57 9.10 9.13
CA ALA A 165 -16.67 7.67 9.38
C ALA A 165 -17.53 7.34 10.60
N ARG A 166 -18.34 6.30 10.45
CA ARG A 166 -19.23 5.77 11.48
C ARG A 166 -18.67 4.53 12.18
N GLY A 167 -17.73 3.83 11.54
CA GLY A 167 -17.06 2.67 12.10
C GLY A 167 -16.02 3.03 13.15
N GLU A 168 -15.71 2.05 14.01
CA GLU A 168 -14.60 2.10 14.96
C GLU A 168 -13.24 1.89 14.28
N ILE A 169 -13.24 1.18 13.14
CA ILE A 169 -12.08 1.01 12.27
C ILE A 169 -12.28 1.78 10.96
N LEU A 170 -11.27 2.54 10.57
CA LEU A 170 -11.18 3.26 9.31
C LEU A 170 -10.20 2.56 8.38
N ALA A 171 -10.70 1.89 7.34
CA ALA A 171 -9.88 1.08 6.44
C ALA A 171 -9.79 1.72 5.05
N PHE A 172 -8.59 2.07 4.61
CA PHE A 172 -8.34 2.76 3.35
C PHE A 172 -8.00 1.79 2.23
N ILE A 173 -8.64 2.02 1.07
CA ILE A 173 -8.36 1.37 -0.21
C ILE A 173 -8.19 2.48 -1.25
N ASP A 174 -7.09 2.46 -1.99
CA ASP A 174 -6.89 3.42 -3.11
C ASP A 174 -7.80 3.05 -4.29
N ASP A 175 -8.19 4.06 -5.09
CA ASP A 175 -9.10 3.85 -6.23
C ASP A 175 -8.49 2.99 -7.35
N ASP A 176 -7.16 2.95 -7.46
CA ASP A 176 -6.42 2.07 -8.35
C ASP A 176 -6.16 0.66 -7.77
N ALA A 177 -6.81 0.30 -6.67
CA ALA A 177 -6.70 -1.00 -6.01
C ALA A 177 -8.03 -1.76 -5.93
N VAL A 178 -7.93 -3.09 -5.79
CA VAL A 178 -9.05 -4.03 -5.69
C VAL A 178 -8.77 -5.03 -4.57
N PRO A 179 -9.61 -5.11 -3.52
CA PRO A 179 -9.39 -6.06 -2.43
C PRO A 179 -9.65 -7.50 -2.87
N ASP A 180 -8.92 -8.46 -2.29
CA ASP A 180 -9.30 -9.88 -2.39
C ASP A 180 -10.65 -10.12 -1.70
N ILE A 181 -11.42 -11.10 -2.16
CA ILE A 181 -12.74 -11.42 -1.58
C ILE A 181 -12.66 -11.76 -0.08
N HIS A 182 -11.50 -12.22 0.41
CA HIS A 182 -11.25 -12.54 1.81
C HIS A 182 -10.54 -11.42 2.60
N TRP A 183 -10.41 -10.22 2.03
CA TRP A 183 -9.67 -9.11 2.65
C TRP A 183 -10.19 -8.72 4.05
N LEU A 184 -11.51 -8.69 4.26
CA LEU A 184 -12.11 -8.48 5.60
C LEU A 184 -11.83 -9.63 6.56
N GLY A 185 -11.74 -10.87 6.04
CA GLY A 185 -11.29 -12.02 6.82
C GLY A 185 -9.84 -11.84 7.28
N GLY A 186 -8.97 -11.27 6.44
CA GLY A 186 -7.61 -10.87 6.83
C GLY A 186 -7.60 -9.80 7.92
N LEU A 187 -8.43 -8.75 7.80
CA LEU A 187 -8.56 -7.75 8.86
C LEU A 187 -9.06 -8.37 10.18
N ARG A 188 -9.98 -9.34 10.12
CA ARG A 188 -10.44 -10.11 11.28
C ARG A 188 -9.34 -10.92 11.93
N GLN A 189 -8.48 -11.55 11.12
CA GLN A 189 -7.31 -12.27 11.64
C GLN A 189 -6.33 -11.31 12.32
N ALA A 190 -6.06 -10.15 11.72
CA ALA A 190 -5.19 -9.13 12.28
C ALA A 190 -5.73 -8.59 13.62
N TRP A 191 -7.03 -8.30 13.67
CA TRP A 191 -7.73 -7.92 14.91
C TRP A 191 -7.66 -9.02 15.97
N SER A 192 -7.84 -10.28 15.55
CA SER A 192 -7.79 -11.40 16.48
C SER A 192 -6.38 -11.60 17.07
N LEU A 193 -5.35 -11.38 16.28
CA LEU A 193 -3.97 -11.45 16.74
C LEU A 193 -3.64 -10.37 17.77
N GLN A 194 -4.15 -9.15 17.58
CA GLN A 194 -3.94 -8.05 18.53
C GLN A 194 -5.13 -7.06 18.53
N PRO A 195 -6.15 -7.29 19.39
CA PRO A 195 -7.34 -6.44 19.43
C PRO A 195 -7.03 -4.98 19.79
N GLU A 196 -6.00 -4.74 20.60
CA GLU A 196 -5.59 -3.40 21.05
C GLU A 196 -4.68 -2.66 20.05
N ALA A 197 -4.41 -3.25 18.88
CA ALA A 197 -3.60 -2.61 17.86
C ALA A 197 -4.23 -1.31 17.37
N GLY A 198 -3.41 -0.28 17.17
CA GLY A 198 -3.86 1.02 16.68
C GLY A 198 -3.98 1.08 15.17
N ALA A 199 -3.29 0.19 14.45
CA ALA A 199 -3.35 0.09 13.01
C ALA A 199 -3.13 -1.34 12.50
N PHE A 200 -3.64 -1.58 11.31
CA PHE A 200 -3.55 -2.84 10.58
C PHE A 200 -3.07 -2.54 9.15
N ALA A 201 -2.28 -3.44 8.58
CA ALA A 201 -1.82 -3.37 7.21
C ALA A 201 -1.85 -4.78 6.62
N GLY A 202 -1.82 -4.86 5.29
CA GLY A 202 -1.89 -6.14 4.60
C GLY A 202 -0.99 -6.25 3.39
N GLN A 203 -0.95 -7.45 2.81
CA GLN A 203 -0.16 -7.72 1.61
C GLN A 203 -0.72 -6.96 0.41
N THR A 204 0.17 -6.48 -0.47
CA THR A 204 -0.22 -5.90 -1.76
C THR A 204 0.49 -6.63 -2.90
N LEU A 205 -0.30 -7.20 -3.80
CA LEU A 205 0.13 -7.86 -5.03
C LEU A 205 -0.24 -7.01 -6.26
N PRO A 206 0.38 -7.23 -7.44
CA PRO A 206 0.04 -6.48 -8.64
C PRO A 206 -1.35 -6.85 -9.14
N TYR A 207 -2.16 -5.86 -9.51
CA TYR A 207 -3.44 -6.09 -10.19
C TYR A 207 -3.24 -6.64 -11.60
N CYS A 208 -2.26 -6.10 -12.32
CA CYS A 208 -1.87 -6.57 -13.64
C CYS A 208 -0.36 -6.38 -13.87
N LEU A 209 0.14 -7.08 -14.87
CA LEU A 209 1.53 -7.04 -15.32
C LEU A 209 1.57 -6.91 -16.84
N ASP A 210 0.77 -6.03 -17.41
CA ASP A 210 0.61 -5.90 -18.86
C ASP A 210 1.79 -5.20 -19.53
N THR A 211 2.54 -4.39 -18.80
CA THR A 211 3.61 -3.56 -19.36
C THR A 211 4.97 -3.78 -18.69
N GLU A 212 6.04 -3.37 -19.38
CA GLU A 212 7.41 -3.41 -18.83
C GLU A 212 7.53 -2.62 -17.51
N ALA A 213 6.84 -1.48 -17.40
CA ALA A 213 6.87 -0.65 -16.20
C ALA A 213 6.30 -1.39 -14.97
N GLN A 214 5.20 -2.12 -15.15
CA GLN A 214 4.54 -2.87 -14.08
C GLN A 214 5.39 -4.08 -13.66
N VAL A 215 5.92 -4.82 -14.64
CA VAL A 215 6.85 -5.94 -14.40
C VAL A 215 8.10 -5.47 -13.67
N LEU A 216 8.64 -4.30 -14.06
CA LEU A 216 9.84 -3.75 -13.43
C LEU A 216 9.61 -3.45 -11.94
N VAL A 217 8.48 -2.84 -11.57
CA VAL A 217 8.14 -2.58 -10.16
C VAL A 217 8.12 -3.88 -9.36
N GLU A 218 7.49 -4.91 -9.90
CA GLU A 218 7.37 -6.21 -9.23
C GLU A 218 8.70 -6.96 -9.13
N SER A 219 9.59 -6.80 -10.12
CA SER A 219 10.92 -7.41 -10.15
C SER A 219 11.88 -6.86 -9.09
N ILE A 220 11.62 -5.65 -8.60
CA ILE A 220 12.45 -4.98 -7.58
C ILE A 220 11.83 -5.06 -6.17
N GLY A 221 10.84 -5.95 -5.99
CA GLY A 221 10.18 -6.21 -4.71
C GLY A 221 8.73 -5.74 -4.61
N GLY A 222 8.27 -4.91 -5.55
CA GLY A 222 6.90 -4.39 -5.57
C GLY A 222 6.50 -3.74 -4.25
N PHE A 223 5.25 -3.95 -3.85
CA PHE A 223 4.69 -3.49 -2.58
C PHE A 223 4.65 -4.58 -1.51
N ARG A 224 5.32 -5.72 -1.74
CA ARG A 224 5.25 -6.88 -0.84
C ARG A 224 6.00 -6.65 0.46
N LYS A 225 5.50 -7.23 1.56
CA LYS A 225 6.16 -7.21 2.89
C LYS A 225 6.36 -8.61 3.50
N GLY A 226 6.39 -9.64 2.64
CA GLY A 226 6.47 -11.05 3.05
C GLY A 226 5.09 -11.68 3.27
N PHE A 227 5.07 -12.97 3.58
CA PHE A 227 3.83 -13.76 3.67
C PHE A 227 3.61 -14.37 5.07
N LEU A 228 4.22 -13.76 6.09
CA LEU A 228 4.00 -14.08 7.49
C LEU A 228 3.36 -12.88 8.20
N PRO A 229 2.46 -13.12 9.17
CA PRO A 229 1.96 -12.06 10.04
C PRO A 229 3.09 -11.44 10.87
N ILE A 230 3.04 -10.13 11.09
CA ILE A 230 4.02 -9.40 11.90
C ILE A 230 3.30 -8.43 12.82
N VAL A 231 3.58 -8.48 14.12
CA VAL A 231 3.12 -7.47 15.09
C VAL A 231 4.28 -6.51 15.39
N PHE A 232 4.17 -5.28 14.91
CA PHE A 232 5.13 -4.20 15.12
C PHE A 232 4.81 -3.44 16.41
N GLY A 233 5.04 -4.09 17.56
CA GLY A 233 4.83 -3.48 18.88
C GLY A 233 6.09 -2.94 19.55
N ARG A 234 5.97 -2.54 20.82
CA ARG A 234 7.09 -2.05 21.66
C ARG A 234 8.31 -2.99 21.71
N GLN A 235 8.09 -4.28 21.54
CA GLN A 235 9.13 -5.31 21.54
C GLN A 235 9.64 -5.69 20.14
N TYR A 236 9.22 -4.97 19.08
CA TYR A 236 9.75 -5.13 17.73
C TYR A 236 11.18 -4.57 17.66
N ALA A 237 12.11 -5.32 18.26
CA ALA A 237 13.52 -4.96 18.44
C ALA A 237 14.50 -5.42 17.33
N PRO A 238 14.14 -6.07 16.20
CA PRO A 238 15.16 -6.53 15.27
C PRO A 238 15.80 -5.40 14.45
N GLN A 239 15.33 -4.14 14.58
CA GLN A 239 15.81 -3.04 13.75
C GLN A 239 16.25 -1.83 14.59
N PRO A 240 17.55 -1.43 14.54
CA PRO A 240 18.08 -0.27 15.25
C PRO A 240 17.36 1.06 14.94
N LEU A 241 16.73 1.14 13.77
CA LEU A 241 16.02 2.32 13.27
C LEU A 241 14.51 2.28 13.52
N TYR A 242 13.97 1.26 14.19
CA TYR A 242 12.56 1.25 14.58
C TYR A 242 12.23 2.42 15.54
N PRO A 243 11.06 3.07 15.42
CA PRO A 243 10.01 2.89 14.39
C PRO A 243 10.19 3.77 13.13
N VAL A 244 11.30 4.52 13.02
CA VAL A 244 11.57 5.46 11.92
C VAL A 244 11.69 4.75 10.56
N ALA A 245 12.27 3.55 10.54
CA ALA A 245 12.27 2.69 9.36
C ALA A 245 10.90 2.02 9.19
N THR A 246 9.94 2.75 8.61
CA THR A 246 8.55 2.30 8.41
C THR A 246 8.49 1.17 7.38
N ILE A 247 8.37 -0.06 7.86
CA ILE A 247 8.12 -1.26 7.02
C ILE A 247 6.71 -1.83 7.25
N PHE A 248 5.84 -1.06 7.89
CA PHE A 248 4.55 -1.48 8.43
C PHE A 248 3.52 -1.89 7.36
N GLY A 249 3.49 -1.18 6.23
CA GLY A 249 2.48 -1.36 5.19
C GLY A 249 2.63 -0.31 4.09
N ASN A 250 1.62 -0.23 3.21
CA ASN A 250 1.54 0.76 2.14
C ASN A 250 0.18 1.47 2.20
N GLY A 251 0.12 2.73 1.77
CA GLY A 251 -1.08 3.57 1.85
C GLY A 251 -2.35 3.02 1.19
N CYS A 252 -2.21 2.12 0.21
CA CYS A 252 -3.34 1.50 -0.49
C CYS A 252 -4.01 0.35 0.27
N ASN A 253 -3.43 -0.10 1.39
CA ASN A 253 -3.92 -1.23 2.17
C ASN A 253 -3.56 -1.07 3.66
N MET A 254 -4.29 -0.17 4.32
CA MET A 254 -4.10 0.16 5.73
C MET A 254 -5.43 0.43 6.41
N ALA A 255 -5.55 0.04 7.68
CA ALA A 255 -6.69 0.37 8.51
C ALA A 255 -6.23 0.90 9.86
N PHE A 256 -7.03 1.75 10.48
CA PHE A 256 -6.71 2.40 11.73
C PHE A 256 -7.89 2.37 12.68
N ARG A 257 -7.59 2.27 13.97
CA ARG A 257 -8.55 2.62 15.01
C ARG A 257 -8.88 4.11 14.94
N VAL A 258 -10.17 4.43 14.88
CA VAL A 258 -10.65 5.82 14.71
C VAL A 258 -10.32 6.69 15.93
N ASP A 259 -10.47 6.15 17.14
CA ASP A 259 -10.12 6.84 18.38
C ASP A 259 -8.62 7.16 18.46
N VAL A 260 -7.76 6.20 18.10
CA VAL A 260 -6.30 6.39 18.00
C VAL A 260 -5.98 7.50 17.00
N MET A 261 -6.52 7.45 15.78
CA MET A 261 -6.25 8.49 14.78
C MET A 261 -6.78 9.86 15.19
N ARG A 262 -7.92 9.94 15.88
CA ARG A 262 -8.43 11.20 16.44
C ARG A 262 -7.51 11.75 17.53
N ALA A 263 -7.02 10.89 18.44
CA ALA A 263 -6.07 11.28 19.48
C ALA A 263 -4.74 11.79 18.89
N LEU A 264 -4.32 11.23 17.76
CA LEU A 264 -3.12 11.66 17.03
C LEU A 264 -3.33 12.91 16.15
N GLY A 265 -4.54 13.48 16.11
CA GLY A 265 -4.86 14.66 15.28
C GLY A 265 -5.07 14.36 13.79
N GLY A 266 -5.27 13.10 13.41
CA GLY A 266 -5.50 12.67 12.03
C GLY A 266 -4.22 12.55 11.21
N PHE A 267 -4.34 12.71 9.89
CA PHE A 267 -3.24 12.71 8.91
C PHE A 267 -2.65 14.11 8.78
N ASP A 268 -1.33 14.19 8.57
CA ASP A 268 -0.67 15.46 8.34
C ASP A 268 -0.94 15.96 6.91
N THR A 269 -1.70 17.05 6.81
CA THR A 269 -2.08 17.66 5.53
C THR A 269 -0.92 18.28 4.78
N ALA A 270 0.27 18.43 5.38
CA ALA A 270 1.47 18.83 4.65
C ALA A 270 2.11 17.67 3.86
N LEU A 271 1.68 16.43 4.06
CA LEU A 271 2.07 15.25 3.28
C LEU A 271 0.96 14.86 2.30
N ASP A 272 1.30 14.12 1.25
CA ASP A 272 0.39 13.69 0.17
C ASP A 272 -0.40 14.83 -0.52
N MET A 273 0.27 15.96 -0.75
CA MET A 273 -0.23 17.18 -1.41
C MET A 273 -0.18 17.13 -2.94
N GLY A 274 -0.32 15.95 -3.52
CA GLY A 274 -0.27 15.74 -4.98
C GLY A 274 1.04 16.28 -5.59
N ALA A 275 0.96 17.12 -6.62
CA ALA A 275 2.14 17.56 -7.39
C ALA A 275 3.26 18.21 -6.54
N ALA A 276 2.89 18.87 -5.43
CA ALA A 276 3.82 19.50 -4.51
C ALA A 276 4.65 18.46 -3.72
N LEU A 277 3.98 17.48 -3.11
CA LEU A 277 4.59 16.40 -2.34
C LEU A 277 3.66 15.17 -2.33
N PRO A 278 3.78 14.21 -3.27
CA PRO A 278 2.80 13.13 -3.47
C PRO A 278 3.10 11.86 -2.66
N GLY A 279 3.64 12.00 -1.45
CA GLY A 279 4.02 10.83 -0.66
C GLY A 279 4.35 11.14 0.78
N GLY A 280 4.37 10.09 1.61
CA GLY A 280 4.86 10.09 2.98
C GLY A 280 3.78 10.17 4.05
N GLY A 281 2.51 10.43 3.69
CA GLY A 281 1.44 10.57 4.68
C GLY A 281 1.00 9.25 5.31
N ASP A 282 1.05 8.15 4.55
CA ASP A 282 0.83 6.78 5.05
C ASP A 282 1.96 6.35 6.01
N LEU A 283 3.21 6.59 5.63
CA LEU A 283 4.39 6.33 6.46
C LEU A 283 4.31 7.11 7.78
N ASP A 284 3.96 8.39 7.71
CA ASP A 284 3.77 9.25 8.87
C ASP A 284 2.67 8.76 9.82
N ALA A 285 1.51 8.39 9.28
CA ALA A 285 0.39 7.92 10.10
C ALA A 285 0.75 6.63 10.85
N LEU A 286 1.29 5.62 10.15
CA LEU A 286 1.70 4.35 10.76
C LEU A 286 2.86 4.54 11.75
N TYR A 287 3.82 5.41 11.42
CA TYR A 287 4.88 5.83 12.34
C TYR A 287 4.30 6.43 13.63
N ARG A 288 3.36 7.39 13.53
CA ARG A 288 2.78 8.05 14.71
C ARG A 288 1.97 7.10 15.57
N VAL A 289 1.28 6.12 14.98
CA VAL A 289 0.61 5.04 15.73
C VAL A 289 1.63 4.25 16.56
N ALA A 290 2.67 3.70 15.91
CA ALA A 290 3.72 2.93 16.59
C ALA A 290 4.48 3.76 17.65
N ARG A 291 4.81 5.01 17.30
CA ARG A 291 5.54 5.97 18.14
C ARG A 291 4.78 6.34 19.41
N ASN A 292 3.45 6.29 19.39
CA ASN A 292 2.58 6.52 20.55
C ASN A 292 2.23 5.23 21.31
N GLY A 293 2.96 4.14 21.06
CA GLY A 293 2.90 2.92 21.86
C GLY A 293 1.77 1.95 21.49
N HIS A 294 1.10 2.18 20.36
CA HIS A 294 0.15 1.23 19.80
C HIS A 294 0.85 0.26 18.87
N ASP A 295 0.44 -0.99 18.88
CA ASP A 295 0.95 -1.98 17.92
C ASP A 295 0.38 -1.72 16.53
N VAL A 296 1.18 -2.04 15.51
CA VAL A 296 0.73 -2.13 14.11
C VAL A 296 0.80 -3.59 13.68
N VAL A 297 -0.29 -4.15 13.19
CA VAL A 297 -0.34 -5.55 12.74
C VAL A 297 -0.29 -5.61 11.22
N TYR A 298 0.67 -6.34 10.68
CA TYR A 298 0.67 -6.75 9.28
C TYR A 298 0.12 -8.16 9.15
N GLU A 299 -0.95 -8.32 8.37
CA GLU A 299 -1.59 -9.60 8.10
C GLU A 299 -1.68 -9.85 6.57
N PRO A 300 -0.88 -10.80 6.03
CA PRO A 300 -0.87 -11.08 4.60
C PRO A 300 -2.22 -11.42 3.98
N GLN A 301 -3.15 -12.03 4.73
CA GLN A 301 -4.49 -12.36 4.25
C GLN A 301 -5.38 -11.12 4.04
N MET A 302 -5.03 -9.98 4.62
CA MET A 302 -5.63 -8.69 4.28
C MET A 302 -5.09 -8.26 2.91
N LEU A 303 -5.38 -9.04 1.86
CA LEU A 303 -4.73 -8.98 0.56
C LEU A 303 -5.38 -7.95 -0.36
N MET A 304 -4.55 -7.07 -0.94
CA MET A 304 -4.93 -6.06 -1.91
C MET A 304 -4.25 -6.32 -3.25
N ARG A 305 -4.93 -6.03 -4.36
CA ARG A 305 -4.34 -5.98 -5.70
C ARG A 305 -4.28 -4.55 -6.19
N HIS A 306 -3.08 -4.02 -6.45
CA HIS A 306 -2.87 -2.62 -6.81
C HIS A 306 -2.36 -2.50 -8.25
N GLU A 307 -2.94 -1.59 -9.03
CA GLU A 307 -2.47 -1.31 -10.39
C GLU A 307 -1.27 -0.37 -10.40
N HIS A 308 -0.10 -0.91 -10.76
CA HIS A 308 1.09 -0.09 -10.98
C HIS A 308 0.94 0.80 -12.21
N ARG A 309 1.69 1.90 -12.21
CA ARG A 309 1.70 2.84 -13.35
C ARG A 309 2.01 2.09 -14.65
N PRO A 310 1.19 2.25 -15.69
CA PRO A 310 1.27 1.41 -16.89
C PRO A 310 2.46 1.78 -17.78
N ASP A 311 3.04 2.97 -17.64
CA ASP A 311 4.12 3.43 -18.49
C ASP A 311 5.37 3.88 -17.71
N MET A 312 6.51 3.88 -18.41
CA MET A 312 7.80 4.24 -17.83
C MET A 312 7.89 5.71 -17.41
N ALA A 313 7.11 6.62 -17.98
CA ALA A 313 7.10 8.02 -17.56
C ALA A 313 6.37 8.18 -16.22
N GLY A 314 5.25 7.50 -16.04
CA GLY A 314 4.51 7.36 -14.79
C GLY A 314 5.39 6.75 -13.70
N LEU A 315 6.06 5.62 -14.00
CA LEU A 315 6.98 4.98 -13.06
C LEU A 315 8.13 5.91 -12.65
N ARG A 316 8.82 6.55 -13.62
CA ARG A 316 9.91 7.50 -13.33
C ARG A 316 9.45 8.66 -12.44
N ARG A 317 8.23 9.15 -12.66
CA ARG A 317 7.62 10.19 -11.82
C ARG A 317 7.38 9.68 -10.41
N GLN A 318 6.79 8.50 -10.26
CA GLN A 318 6.50 7.87 -8.96
C GLN A 318 7.78 7.61 -8.15
N VAL A 319 8.79 7.02 -8.78
CA VAL A 319 10.10 6.75 -8.16
C VAL A 319 10.75 8.04 -7.64
N ARG A 320 10.75 9.10 -8.45
CA ARG A 320 11.33 10.39 -8.04
C ARG A 320 10.50 11.08 -6.96
N LYS A 321 9.18 11.18 -7.15
CA LYS A 321 8.33 12.07 -6.37
C LYS A 321 7.72 11.42 -5.13
N SER A 322 7.29 10.17 -5.21
CA SER A 322 6.70 9.46 -4.07
C SER A 322 7.79 8.71 -3.30
N TRP A 323 8.51 7.79 -3.94
CA TRP A 323 9.49 6.94 -3.25
C TRP A 323 10.74 7.71 -2.79
N GLY A 324 11.24 8.64 -3.60
CA GLY A 324 12.38 9.49 -3.23
C GLY A 324 11.95 10.66 -2.36
N MET A 325 11.19 11.60 -2.94
CA MET A 325 10.86 12.87 -2.27
C MET A 325 9.87 12.70 -1.11
N GLY A 326 8.82 11.88 -1.24
CA GLY A 326 7.83 11.62 -0.18
C GLY A 326 8.44 10.95 1.05
N CYS A 327 9.13 9.82 0.85
CA CYS A 327 9.83 9.11 1.94
C CYS A 327 10.82 10.03 2.67
N MET A 328 11.62 10.79 1.92
CA MET A 328 12.60 11.69 2.54
C MET A 328 11.95 12.90 3.22
N ALA A 329 10.81 13.41 2.73
CA ALA A 329 10.05 14.45 3.42
C ALA A 329 9.49 13.96 4.76
N PHE A 330 9.00 12.72 4.81
CA PHE A 330 8.61 12.05 6.06
C PHE A 330 9.79 11.95 7.06
N LEU A 331 10.98 11.55 6.62
CA LEU A 331 12.16 11.49 7.51
C LEU A 331 12.60 12.89 7.98
N VAL A 332 12.51 13.91 7.12
CA VAL A 332 12.76 15.31 7.48
C VAL A 332 11.75 15.78 8.53
N LYS A 333 10.48 15.41 8.39
CA LYS A 333 9.46 15.68 9.40
C LYS A 333 9.85 15.07 10.75
N ILE A 334 10.16 13.77 10.81
CA ILE A 334 10.58 13.14 12.08
C ILE A 334 11.79 13.88 12.68
N ARG A 335 12.79 14.19 11.85
CA ARG A 335 14.00 14.89 12.29
C ARG A 335 13.69 16.25 12.94
N ASP A 336 12.77 17.02 12.34
CA ASP A 336 12.46 18.38 12.74
C ASP A 336 11.41 18.43 13.87
N ASP A 337 10.43 17.51 13.87
CA ASP A 337 9.22 17.58 14.69
C ASP A 337 9.21 16.56 15.86
N ASP A 338 10.06 15.52 15.87
CA ASP A 338 10.16 14.52 16.96
C ASP A 338 11.59 14.51 17.56
N PRO A 339 11.85 15.28 18.63
CA PRO A 339 13.18 15.40 19.24
C PRO A 339 13.78 14.07 19.71
N GLU A 340 12.95 13.13 20.19
CA GLU A 340 13.42 11.83 20.69
C GLU A 340 13.86 10.89 19.57
N MET A 341 13.31 11.06 18.35
CA MET A 341 13.64 10.24 17.19
C MET A 341 14.53 10.96 16.17
N SER A 342 14.89 12.23 16.43
CA SER A 342 15.67 13.07 15.53
C SER A 342 17.03 12.45 15.16
N ASP A 343 17.74 11.85 16.13
CA ASP A 343 19.02 11.18 15.87
C ASP A 343 18.87 9.93 15.00
N LYS A 344 17.83 9.13 15.24
CA LYS A 344 17.53 7.96 14.40
C LYS A 344 17.15 8.39 12.99
N ALA A 345 16.37 9.45 12.83
CA ALA A 345 16.03 10.01 11.52
C ALA A 345 17.29 10.53 10.79
N ARG A 346 18.17 11.28 11.47
CA ARG A 346 19.45 11.73 10.89
C ARG A 346 20.33 10.56 10.46
N LEU A 347 20.46 9.54 11.32
CA LEU A 347 21.22 8.34 11.02
C LEU A 347 20.65 7.60 9.81
N PHE A 348 19.33 7.47 9.75
CA PHE A 348 18.66 6.79 8.64
C PHE A 348 18.82 7.56 7.32
N ILE A 349 18.63 8.89 7.33
CA ILE A 349 18.86 9.76 6.17
C ILE A 349 20.30 9.59 5.67
N HIS A 350 21.28 9.68 6.57
CA HIS A 350 22.70 9.58 6.22
C HIS A 350 23.06 8.21 5.66
N TRP A 351 22.60 7.14 6.32
CA TRP A 351 22.78 5.77 5.85
C TRP A 351 22.18 5.58 4.47
N TRP A 352 20.92 5.99 4.26
CA TRP A 352 20.20 5.82 3.00
C TRP A 352 20.90 6.57 1.85
N MET A 353 21.29 7.83 2.08
CA MET A 353 21.99 8.64 1.08
C MET A 353 23.34 8.02 0.71
N ARG A 354 24.10 7.52 1.69
CA ARG A 354 25.38 6.83 1.44
C ARG A 354 25.18 5.52 0.68
N SER A 355 24.17 4.74 1.03
CA SER A 355 23.84 3.47 0.36
C SER A 355 23.46 3.71 -1.10
N MET A 356 22.67 4.74 -1.40
CA MET A 356 22.35 5.13 -2.78
C MET A 356 23.59 5.55 -3.58
N ILE A 357 24.45 6.39 -3.00
CA ILE A 357 25.70 6.82 -3.67
C ILE A 357 26.62 5.62 -3.92
N ALA A 358 26.72 4.68 -2.98
CA ALA A 358 27.54 3.48 -3.12
C ALA A 358 27.06 2.58 -4.28
N GLN A 359 25.74 2.42 -4.42
CA GLN A 359 25.14 1.64 -5.50
C GLN A 359 25.27 2.32 -6.88
N LEU A 360 25.32 3.66 -6.94
CA LEU A 360 25.55 4.39 -8.19
C LEU A 360 26.99 4.26 -8.73
N ARG A 361 27.93 3.65 -7.99
CA ARG A 361 29.33 3.53 -8.43
C ARG A 361 29.49 2.41 -9.46
N PRO A 362 30.15 2.66 -10.62
CA PRO A 362 30.26 1.70 -11.73
C PRO A 362 31.04 0.40 -11.41
N PHE A 363 31.75 0.34 -10.28
CA PHE A 363 32.51 -0.83 -9.82
C PHE A 363 31.87 -1.53 -8.61
N SER A 364 30.63 -1.19 -8.25
CA SER A 364 29.92 -1.93 -7.21
C SER A 364 29.64 -3.35 -7.73
N LYS A 365 30.14 -4.38 -7.05
CA LYS A 365 29.82 -5.79 -7.33
C LYS A 365 28.40 -6.18 -6.90
N ALA A 366 27.64 -5.24 -6.31
CA ALA A 366 26.26 -5.48 -5.93
C ALA A 366 25.41 -5.54 -7.21
N LYS A 367 24.68 -6.65 -7.39
CA LYS A 367 23.64 -6.73 -8.40
C LYS A 367 22.64 -5.63 -8.09
N LEU A 368 22.55 -4.61 -8.94
CA LEU A 368 21.55 -3.56 -8.78
C LEU A 368 20.17 -4.22 -8.84
N GLU A 369 19.44 -4.17 -7.73
CA GLU A 369 18.05 -4.64 -7.68
C GLU A 369 17.19 -3.80 -8.63
N MET A 370 17.48 -2.49 -8.74
CA MET A 370 16.75 -1.53 -9.59
C MET A 370 17.66 -0.90 -10.66
N PRO A 371 17.16 -0.62 -11.89
CA PRO A 371 17.94 0.06 -12.92
C PRO A 371 18.53 1.39 -12.46
N TRP A 372 19.81 1.63 -12.78
CA TRP A 372 20.57 2.80 -12.25
C TRP A 372 19.88 4.15 -12.52
N ARG A 373 19.14 4.28 -13.62
CA ARG A 373 18.39 5.51 -13.95
C ARG A 373 17.25 5.76 -12.98
N LEU A 374 16.54 4.73 -12.56
CA LEU A 374 15.48 4.85 -11.55
C LEU A 374 16.07 5.14 -10.17
N MET A 375 17.19 4.51 -9.83
CA MET A 375 17.93 4.81 -8.59
C MET A 375 18.39 6.26 -8.52
N LEU A 376 18.95 6.79 -9.62
CA LEU A 376 19.32 8.20 -9.72
C LEU A 376 18.10 9.12 -9.55
N LEU A 377 16.95 8.77 -10.14
CA LEU A 377 15.72 9.55 -9.99
C LEU A 377 15.20 9.54 -8.54
N GLN A 378 15.25 8.39 -7.87
CA GLN A 378 14.89 8.28 -6.46
C GLN A 378 15.82 9.14 -5.59
N PHE A 379 17.13 9.08 -5.83
CA PHE A 379 18.13 9.91 -5.16
C PHE A 379 17.87 11.41 -5.37
N ILE A 380 17.63 11.85 -6.61
CA ILE A 380 17.29 13.25 -6.91
C ILE A 380 16.02 13.67 -6.15
N GLY A 381 15.01 12.80 -6.10
CA GLY A 381 13.80 13.00 -5.31
C GLY A 381 14.09 13.26 -3.85
N ALA A 382 14.86 12.37 -3.22
CA ALA A 382 15.26 12.46 -1.82
C ALA A 382 16.09 13.73 -1.55
N ALA A 383 17.12 13.99 -2.37
CA ALA A 383 17.93 15.21 -2.26
C ALA A 383 17.06 16.48 -2.37
N THR A 384 16.06 16.49 -3.24
CA THR A 384 15.11 17.61 -3.35
C THR A 384 14.32 17.80 -2.06
N ALA A 385 13.89 16.72 -1.39
CA ALA A 385 13.15 16.82 -0.13
C ALA A 385 13.96 17.53 0.98
N LEU A 386 15.26 17.26 1.05
CA LEU A 386 16.20 17.87 2.01
C LEU A 386 16.35 19.39 1.85
N THR A 387 15.94 19.97 0.72
CA THR A 387 15.99 21.42 0.46
C THR A 387 14.79 22.20 1.02
N GLY A 388 14.10 21.65 2.02
CA GLY A 388 12.94 22.29 2.66
C GLY A 388 11.61 22.04 1.97
N THR A 389 11.46 20.93 1.25
CA THR A 389 10.20 20.61 0.55
C THR A 389 9.03 20.43 1.52
N TYR A 390 9.24 19.74 2.65
CA TYR A 390 8.20 19.59 3.68
C TYR A 390 7.73 20.95 4.22
N ARG A 391 8.66 21.87 4.56
CA ARG A 391 8.31 23.23 5.01
C ARG A 391 7.53 24.04 3.97
N ARG A 392 7.88 23.92 2.68
CA ARG A 392 7.08 24.52 1.59
C ARG A 392 5.69 23.92 1.52
N SER A 393 5.58 22.60 1.72
CA SER A 393 4.31 21.89 1.74
C SER A 393 3.44 22.31 2.94
N GLN A 394 4.03 22.52 4.12
CA GLN A 394 3.32 23.06 5.30
C GLN A 394 2.69 24.43 5.01
N LYS A 395 3.44 25.35 4.38
CA LYS A 395 2.90 26.66 3.99
C LYS A 395 1.73 26.53 3.02
N LEU A 396 1.88 25.70 1.98
CA LEU A 396 0.84 25.45 1.01
C LEU A 396 -0.42 24.83 1.64
N ALA A 397 -0.26 23.87 2.54
CA ALA A 397 -1.37 23.25 3.25
C ALA A 397 -2.11 24.27 4.14
N ALA A 398 -1.37 25.17 4.81
CA ALA A 398 -1.96 26.25 5.60
C ALA A 398 -2.73 27.26 4.71
N GLU A 399 -2.18 27.64 3.56
CA GLU A 399 -2.84 28.51 2.58
C GLU A 399 -4.16 27.91 2.07
N ILE A 400 -4.16 26.62 1.71
CA ILE A 400 -5.36 25.89 1.28
C ILE A 400 -6.40 25.81 2.42
N ALA A 401 -5.94 25.56 3.65
CA ALA A 401 -6.81 25.51 4.81
C ALA A 401 -7.48 26.87 5.11
N ALA A 402 -6.74 27.97 4.97
CA ALA A 402 -7.24 29.32 5.19
C ALA A 402 -8.22 29.77 4.10
N ALA A 403 -7.92 29.50 2.82
CA ALA A 403 -8.74 29.94 1.68
C ALA A 403 -10.16 29.37 1.68
N THR A 404 -10.39 28.23 2.35
CA THR A 404 -11.68 27.54 2.43
C THR A 404 -12.42 27.79 3.75
N GLY A 405 -11.75 28.38 4.75
CA GLY A 405 -12.38 28.80 6.02
C GLY A 405 -13.09 30.16 5.95
N GLY A 406 -12.85 30.97 4.91
CA GLY A 406 -13.44 32.31 4.75
C GLY A 406 -14.82 32.38 4.11
N ASN A 407 -15.49 31.24 3.87
CA ASN A 407 -16.79 31.17 3.18
C ASN A 407 -17.94 30.63 4.07
N GLY A 408 -17.84 30.76 5.39
CA GLY A 408 -18.89 30.33 6.29
C GLY A 408 -18.79 30.95 7.67
N ASP A 409 -19.16 32.23 7.77
CA ASP A 409 -19.74 32.85 8.96
C ASP A 409 -21.14 33.37 8.61
#